data_AF-A0A7S0D813-F1
#
_entry.id   AF-A0A7S0D813-F1
#
_cell.length_a   1.000
_cell.length_b   1.000
_cell.length_c   1.000
_cell.angle_alpha   90.00
_cell.angle_beta   90.00
_cell.angle_gamma   90.00
#
_symmetry.space_group_name_H-M   'P 1'
#
loop_
_entity.id
_entity.type
_entity.pdbx_description
1 polymer ?
#
loop_
_entity_poly.entity_id
_entity_poly.type
_entity_poly.pdbx_seq_one_letter_code
_entity_poly.pdbx_strand_id
1 'polypeptide(L)'
;MGSICAYEIARQTNRYAFPGITLFTFGSPRVANLFFNQELGDMAVNSWRITHARDIVPHVPFQSLGFYHHSREVWFPDKQYVPGNYNICDGSGEDPVCQDSLWFATSVEDHLNYIGVQLGRGGCIFPGPGPVVDSWNVEAVDKR
;
A
#
# COMPACT_ATOMS: atom_id res chain seq x y z
N MET A 1 8.11 7.18 3.18
CA MET A 1 9.52 7.04 2.71
C MET A 1 9.67 6.18 1.47
N GLY A 2 9.00 5.02 1.38
CA GLY A 2 9.11 4.13 0.21
C GLY A 2 8.87 4.81 -1.14
N SER A 3 7.87 5.68 -1.26
CA SER A 3 7.54 6.36 -2.52
C SER A 3 8.64 7.30 -3.02
N ILE A 4 9.29 8.06 -2.13
CA ILE A 4 10.41 8.93 -2.49
C ILE A 4 11.63 8.09 -2.88
N CYS A 5 11.88 6.98 -2.17
CA CYS A 5 12.97 6.06 -2.51
C CYS A 5 12.78 5.47 -3.92
N ALA A 6 11.56 4.99 -4.21
CA ALA A 6 11.23 4.45 -5.54
C ALA A 6 11.39 5.51 -6.64
N TYR A 7 10.95 6.74 -6.39
CA TYR A 7 11.16 7.87 -7.31
C TYR A 7 12.65 8.12 -7.57
N GLU A 8 13.48 8.17 -6.51
CA GLU A 8 14.91 8.43 -6.66
C GLU A 8 15.61 7.31 -7.43
N ILE A 9 15.30 6.04 -7.13
CA ILE A 9 15.84 4.90 -7.88
C ILE A 9 15.43 4.99 -9.35
N ALA A 10 14.16 5.29 -9.62
CA ALA A 10 13.63 5.42 -10.99
C ALA A 10 14.29 6.56 -11.77
N ARG A 11 14.67 7.64 -11.07
CA ARG A 11 15.34 8.80 -11.67
C ARG A 11 16.83 8.59 -11.89
N GLN A 12 17.51 7.90 -10.96
CA GLN A 12 18.95 7.64 -11.04
C GLN A 12 19.30 6.52 -12.02
N THR A 13 18.40 5.53 -12.17
CA THR A 13 18.62 4.44 -13.11
C THR A 13 18.23 4.89 -14.51
N ASN A 14 19.20 4.89 -15.44
CA ASN A 14 18.89 5.06 -16.87
C ASN A 14 17.89 3.95 -17.24
N ARG A 15 16.71 4.32 -17.77
CA ARG A 15 15.51 3.47 -18.00
C ARG A 15 15.76 2.13 -18.75
N TYR A 16 16.98 1.89 -19.19
CA TYR A 16 17.44 0.73 -19.95
C TYR A 16 18.22 -0.32 -19.15
N ALA A 17 18.54 -0.10 -17.87
CA ALA A 17 19.46 -0.96 -17.11
C ALA A 17 18.84 -1.81 -15.99
N PHE A 18 17.57 -1.59 -15.61
CA PHE A 18 16.92 -2.33 -14.52
C PHE A 18 15.59 -2.97 -14.96
N PRO A 19 15.30 -4.21 -14.51
CA PRO A 19 13.96 -4.75 -14.59
C PRO A 19 13.05 -3.83 -13.75
N GLY A 20 11.93 -3.39 -14.32
CA GLY A 20 11.11 -2.29 -13.80
C GLY A 20 10.85 -2.31 -12.28
N ILE A 21 10.76 -1.12 -11.70
CA ILE A 21 10.61 -0.93 -10.25
C ILE A 21 9.16 -1.23 -9.86
N THR A 22 8.96 -2.08 -8.87
CA THR A 22 7.65 -2.30 -8.24
C THR A 22 7.67 -1.77 -6.82
N LEU A 23 6.70 -0.92 -6.47
CA LEU A 23 6.57 -0.30 -5.16
C LEU A 23 5.31 -0.82 -4.48
N PHE A 24 5.45 -1.44 -3.32
CA PHE A 24 4.33 -1.73 -2.42
C PHE A 24 4.42 -0.86 -1.18
N THR A 25 3.31 -0.24 -0.81
CA THR A 25 3.21 0.53 0.44
C THR A 25 2.01 0.07 1.25
N PHE A 26 2.15 0.03 2.57
CA PHE A 26 1.09 -0.36 3.51
C PHE A 26 0.79 0.85 4.38
N GLY A 27 -0.45 1.35 4.33
CA GLY A 27 -0.88 2.48 5.13
C GLY A 27 -0.07 3.76 4.91
N SER A 28 0.54 3.93 3.73
CA SER A 28 1.39 5.10 3.50
C SER A 28 0.55 6.38 3.54
N PRO A 29 1.04 7.44 4.22
CA PRO A 29 0.46 8.77 4.09
C PRO A 29 0.65 9.29 2.67
N ARG A 30 -0.05 10.39 2.34
CA ARG A 30 0.24 11.17 1.13
C ARG A 30 1.63 11.79 1.28
N VAL A 31 2.43 11.71 0.23
CA VAL A 31 3.86 12.06 0.32
C VAL A 31 4.21 13.30 -0.51
N ALA A 32 3.50 13.52 -1.61
CA ALA A 32 3.86 14.53 -2.58
C ALA A 32 2.64 15.16 -3.24
N ASN A 33 2.89 16.13 -4.11
CA ASN A 33 1.86 16.80 -4.90
C ASN A 33 1.49 15.99 -6.16
N LEU A 34 0.50 16.51 -6.90
CA LEU A 34 0.01 15.87 -8.12
C LEU A 34 1.12 15.68 -9.19
N PHE A 35 1.99 16.69 -9.37
CA PHE A 35 3.07 16.64 -10.37
C PHE A 35 4.06 15.51 -10.09
N PHE A 36 4.49 15.35 -8.84
CA PHE A 36 5.38 14.26 -8.45
C PHE A 36 4.75 12.89 -8.72
N ASN A 37 3.47 12.71 -8.41
CA ASN A 37 2.80 11.42 -8.61
C ASN A 37 2.61 11.09 -10.09
N GLN A 38 2.34 12.11 -10.93
CA GLN A 38 2.30 11.96 -12.39
C GLN A 38 3.66 11.53 -12.93
N GLU A 39 4.74 12.22 -12.53
CA GLU A 39 6.09 11.85 -12.93
C GLU A 39 6.47 10.43 -12.51
N LEU A 40 6.08 10.00 -11.30
CA LEU A 40 6.34 8.64 -10.82
C LEU A 40 5.66 7.59 -11.71
N GLY A 41 4.43 7.85 -12.16
CA GLY A 41 3.71 7.02 -13.13
C GLY A 41 4.40 6.97 -14.50
N ASP A 42 4.87 8.12 -14.99
CA ASP A 42 5.60 8.23 -16.27
C ASP A 42 7.00 7.57 -16.24
N MET A 43 7.55 7.34 -15.05
CA MET A 43 8.77 6.55 -14.87
C MET A 43 8.54 5.04 -14.97
N ALA A 44 7.30 4.60 -15.24
CA ALA A 44 6.91 3.19 -15.30
C ALA A 44 7.19 2.43 -13.99
N VAL A 45 7.11 3.12 -12.85
CA VAL A 45 7.11 2.48 -11.54
C VAL A 45 5.76 1.81 -11.34
N ASN A 46 5.75 0.49 -11.20
CA ASN A 46 4.56 -0.28 -10.90
C ASN A 46 4.21 -0.14 -9.41
N SER A 47 3.44 0.88 -9.06
CA SER A 47 3.12 1.18 -7.66
C SER A 47 1.75 0.70 -7.21
N TRP A 48 1.73 0.15 -6.00
CA TRP A 48 0.56 -0.40 -5.33
C TRP A 48 0.51 0.10 -3.88
N ARG A 49 -0.64 0.65 -3.51
CA ARG A 49 -0.92 1.05 -2.13
C ARG A 49 -1.92 0.07 -1.53
N ILE A 50 -1.57 -0.51 -0.40
CA ILE A 50 -2.46 -1.34 0.38
C ILE A 50 -2.99 -0.49 1.52
N THR A 51 -4.31 -0.41 1.63
CA THR A 51 -5.02 0.33 2.67
C THR A 51 -5.99 -0.60 3.39
N HIS A 52 -6.22 -0.35 4.68
CA HIS A 52 -6.98 -1.27 5.54
C HIS A 52 -8.03 -0.53 6.36
N ALA A 53 -9.25 -1.06 6.32
CA ALA A 53 -10.43 -0.61 7.04
C ALA A 53 -10.52 0.93 7.09
N ARG A 54 -10.46 1.52 8.29
CA ARG A 54 -10.58 2.96 8.54
C ARG A 54 -9.27 3.56 9.05
N ASP A 55 -8.14 3.06 8.55
CA ASP A 55 -6.81 3.59 8.81
C ASP A 55 -6.75 5.09 8.48
N ILE A 56 -6.38 5.90 9.48
CA ILE A 56 -6.26 7.35 9.37
C ILE A 56 -5.02 7.79 8.56
N VAL A 57 -3.94 7.00 8.54
CA VAL A 57 -2.64 7.44 8.01
C VAL A 57 -2.69 7.74 6.51
N PRO A 58 -3.35 6.93 5.64
CA PRO A 58 -3.54 7.29 4.23
C PRO A 58 -4.28 8.60 4.00
N HIS A 59 -5.06 9.09 4.97
CA HIS A 59 -5.85 10.31 4.81
C HIS A 59 -5.06 11.59 5.14
N VAL A 60 -3.79 11.47 5.55
CA VAL A 60 -2.95 12.61 5.89
C VAL A 60 -1.67 12.66 5.02
N PRO A 61 -1.14 13.88 4.73
CA PRO A 61 -1.83 15.17 4.79
C PRO A 61 -3.07 15.22 3.88
N PHE A 62 -3.98 16.17 4.11
CA PHE A 62 -5.22 16.28 3.34
C PHE A 62 -4.99 16.71 1.88
N GLN A 63 -5.86 16.29 0.96
CA GLN A 63 -5.84 16.74 -0.44
C GLN A 63 -5.99 18.26 -0.58
N SER A 64 -6.73 18.91 0.33
CA SER A 64 -6.89 20.37 0.37
C SER A 64 -5.57 21.12 0.62
N LEU A 65 -4.54 20.44 1.13
CA LEU A 65 -3.19 20.97 1.30
C LEU A 65 -2.29 20.72 0.07
N GLY A 66 -2.85 20.15 -1.01
CA GLY A 66 -2.14 19.86 -2.26
C GLY A 66 -1.36 18.55 -2.27
N PHE A 67 -1.64 17.65 -1.33
CA PHE A 67 -1.02 16.33 -1.27
C PHE A 67 -1.91 15.28 -1.92
N TYR A 68 -1.31 14.39 -2.71
CA TYR A 68 -2.01 13.35 -3.43
C TYR A 68 -1.27 12.02 -3.27
N HIS A 69 -1.98 10.92 -3.44
CA HIS A 69 -1.42 9.60 -3.57
C HIS A 69 -1.02 9.29 -5.01
N HIS A 70 -0.08 8.36 -5.13
CA HIS A 70 0.20 7.68 -6.38
C HIS A 70 -0.75 6.48 -6.54
N SER A 71 -1.05 6.13 -7.78
CA SER A 71 -1.87 4.96 -8.13
C SER A 71 -1.05 3.66 -8.01
N ARG A 72 -1.63 2.47 -7.83
CA ARG A 72 -3.04 2.10 -7.68
C ARG A 72 -3.32 1.59 -6.26
N GLU A 73 -4.52 1.82 -5.75
CA GLU A 73 -4.91 1.36 -4.41
C GLU A 73 -5.61 0.00 -4.44
N VAL A 74 -5.31 -0.82 -3.44
CA VAL A 74 -6.05 -2.03 -3.06
C VAL A 74 -6.53 -1.83 -1.63
N TRP A 75 -7.83 -1.65 -1.48
CA TRP A 75 -8.48 -1.38 -0.20
C TRP A 75 -9.11 -2.64 0.36
N PHE A 76 -8.76 -2.98 1.61
CA PHE A 76 -9.38 -4.04 2.40
C PHE A 76 -10.41 -3.42 3.34
N PRO A 77 -11.73 -3.50 3.07
CA PRO A 77 -12.74 -2.73 3.79
C PRO A 77 -13.03 -3.26 5.20
N ASP A 78 -12.82 -4.55 5.44
CA ASP A 78 -13.06 -5.19 6.73
C ASP A 78 -11.90 -4.96 7.70
N LYS A 79 -12.22 -4.82 8.99
CA LYS A 79 -11.21 -4.75 10.07
C LYS A 79 -10.43 -6.05 10.28
N GLN A 80 -11.06 -7.18 9.97
CA GLN A 80 -10.42 -8.48 10.00
C GLN A 80 -10.09 -8.86 8.57
N TYR A 81 -8.92 -9.47 8.37
CA TYR A 81 -8.55 -9.94 7.04
C TYR A 81 -9.45 -11.09 6.60
N VAL A 82 -10.16 -10.89 5.49
CA VAL A 82 -10.96 -11.90 4.81
C VAL A 82 -10.31 -12.15 3.44
N PRO A 83 -9.76 -13.35 3.18
CA PRO A 83 -9.14 -13.67 1.90
C PRO A 83 -10.10 -13.41 0.73
N GLY A 84 -9.63 -12.67 -0.27
CA GLY A 84 -10.42 -12.34 -1.46
C GLY A 84 -11.41 -11.19 -1.30
N ASN A 85 -11.62 -10.65 -0.09
CA ASN A 85 -12.45 -9.47 0.11
C ASN A 85 -11.60 -8.19 0.06
N TYR A 86 -11.42 -7.65 -1.14
CA TYR A 86 -10.73 -6.40 -1.38
C TYR A 86 -11.32 -5.67 -2.59
N ASN A 87 -11.17 -4.36 -2.61
CA ASN A 87 -11.52 -3.51 -3.73
C ASN A 87 -10.25 -3.02 -4.41
N ILE A 88 -10.09 -3.32 -5.71
CA ILE A 88 -9.06 -2.68 -6.51
C ILE A 88 -9.63 -1.37 -7.03
N CYS A 89 -9.13 -0.27 -6.49
CA CYS A 89 -9.58 1.09 -6.79
C CYS A 89 -9.23 1.49 -8.22
N ASP A 90 -9.66 2.64 -8.71
CA ASP A 90 -9.29 3.13 -10.02
C ASP A 90 -7.80 3.54 -10.14
N GLY A 91 -7.43 4.08 -11.31
CA GLY A 91 -6.08 4.54 -11.61
C GLY A 91 -5.78 5.98 -11.18
N SER A 92 -6.68 6.67 -10.47
CA SER A 92 -6.50 8.08 -10.08
C SER A 92 -5.59 8.26 -8.87
N GLY A 93 -5.54 7.25 -7.99
CA GLY A 93 -4.85 7.30 -6.72
C GLY A 93 -5.72 7.79 -5.55
N GLU A 94 -6.84 8.47 -5.82
CA GLU A 94 -7.78 9.04 -4.83
C GLU A 94 -9.23 8.66 -5.23
N ASP A 95 -9.50 7.37 -5.41
CA ASP A 95 -10.80 6.88 -5.86
C ASP A 95 -11.88 7.11 -4.79
N PRO A 96 -12.94 7.90 -5.08
CA PRO A 96 -13.98 8.24 -4.10
C PRO A 96 -14.90 7.08 -3.73
N VAL A 97 -14.77 5.91 -4.38
CA VAL A 97 -15.52 4.68 -4.06
C VAL A 97 -14.71 3.75 -3.15
N CYS A 98 -13.41 3.98 -3.02
CA CYS A 98 -12.50 3.19 -2.19
C CYS A 98 -12.35 3.77 -0.78
N GLN A 99 -11.17 3.67 -0.18
CA GLN A 99 -10.92 4.19 1.16
C GLN A 99 -11.20 5.71 1.25
N ASP A 100 -11.01 6.47 0.16
CA ASP A 100 -11.29 7.92 0.14
C ASP A 100 -12.80 8.24 0.28
N SER A 101 -13.68 7.24 0.14
CA SER A 101 -15.12 7.36 0.49
C SER A 101 -15.35 7.59 1.99
N LEU A 102 -14.36 7.27 2.84
CA LEU A 102 -14.46 7.36 4.29
C LEU A 102 -14.27 8.81 4.75
N TRP A 103 -15.38 9.53 4.88
CA TRP A 103 -15.40 10.91 5.40
C TRP A 103 -14.73 11.07 6.78
N PHE A 104 -14.73 10.03 7.61
CA PHE A 104 -14.02 9.97 8.90
C PHE A 104 -13.23 8.66 9.02
N ALA A 105 -11.99 8.65 8.54
CA ALA A 105 -11.01 7.64 8.91
C ALA A 105 -10.28 8.10 10.18
N THR A 106 -10.43 7.32 11.27
CA THR A 106 -10.01 7.77 12.62
C THR A 106 -9.33 6.66 13.42
N SER A 107 -8.99 5.53 12.80
CA SER A 107 -8.43 4.38 13.52
C SER A 107 -6.93 4.29 13.32
N VAL A 108 -6.16 4.54 14.38
CA VAL A 108 -4.73 4.17 14.43
C VAL A 108 -4.58 2.66 14.62
N GLU A 109 -5.57 1.98 15.24
CA GLU A 109 -5.53 0.53 15.41
C GLU A 109 -5.58 -0.20 14.06
N ASP A 110 -6.40 0.30 13.13
CA ASP A 110 -6.53 -0.27 11.78
C ASP A 110 -5.23 -0.10 10.97
N HIS A 111 -4.37 0.86 11.34
CA HIS A 111 -3.03 1.05 10.75
C HIS A 111 -2.02 -0.03 11.17
N LEU A 112 -2.27 -0.73 12.27
CA LEU A 112 -1.34 -1.71 12.82
C LEU A 112 -1.53 -3.11 12.24
N ASN A 113 -2.51 -3.32 11.36
CA ASN A 113 -2.75 -4.63 10.75
C ASN A 113 -2.95 -4.51 9.24
N TYR A 114 -2.25 -5.35 8.49
CA TYR A 114 -2.33 -5.41 7.03
C TYR A 114 -2.30 -6.86 6.58
N ILE A 115 -3.35 -7.29 5.89
CA ILE A 115 -3.46 -8.65 5.32
C ILE A 115 -3.28 -9.74 6.40
N GLY A 116 -3.82 -9.50 7.60
CA GLY A 116 -3.74 -10.43 8.72
C GLY A 116 -2.42 -10.36 9.49
N VAL A 117 -1.47 -9.51 9.09
CA VAL A 117 -0.18 -9.33 9.77
C VAL A 117 -0.21 -8.07 10.62
N GLN A 118 0.17 -8.21 11.89
CA GLN A 118 0.40 -7.05 12.75
C GLN A 118 1.75 -6.39 12.42
N LEU A 119 1.72 -5.11 12.06
CA LEU A 119 2.89 -4.28 11.84
C LEU A 119 3.34 -3.62 13.15
N GLY A 120 4.64 -3.38 13.31
CA GLY A 120 5.21 -2.69 14.48
C GLY A 120 5.40 -3.55 15.73
N ARG A 121 4.93 -4.81 15.75
CA ARG A 121 5.13 -5.76 16.85
C ARG A 121 5.82 -7.04 16.35
N GLY A 122 7.13 -7.13 16.56
CA GLY A 122 7.86 -8.41 16.58
C GLY A 122 8.01 -9.18 15.26
N GLY A 123 8.33 -8.52 14.14
CA GLY A 123 8.58 -9.18 12.83
C GLY A 123 9.80 -10.12 12.77
N CYS A 124 10.52 -10.32 13.88
CA CYS A 124 11.65 -11.23 13.99
C CYS A 124 11.33 -12.38 14.96
N ILE A 125 10.30 -13.17 14.69
CA ILE A 125 10.25 -14.52 15.25
C ILE A 125 11.18 -15.37 14.37
N PHE A 126 12.44 -15.51 14.79
CA PHE A 126 13.28 -16.58 14.24
C PHE A 126 12.57 -17.90 14.54
N PRO A 127 12.40 -18.82 13.57
CA PRO A 127 11.88 -20.14 13.89
C PRO A 127 12.89 -20.81 14.84
N GLY A 128 12.57 -20.80 16.14
CA GLY A 128 13.15 -21.75 17.08
C GLY A 128 12.71 -23.16 16.69
N PRO A 129 13.31 -24.21 17.28
CA PRO A 129 12.96 -25.60 17.00
C PRO A 129 11.60 -25.92 17.62
N GLY A 130 10.52 -25.42 17.01
CA GLY A 130 9.14 -25.66 17.38
C GLY A 130 8.28 -25.53 16.12
N PRO A 131 7.14 -26.22 16.05
CA PRO A 131 6.30 -26.21 14.86
C PRO A 131 5.85 -24.77 14.57
N VAL A 132 6.25 -24.29 13.39
CA VAL A 132 5.76 -23.03 12.83
C VAL A 132 4.28 -23.22 12.56
N VAL A 133 3.43 -22.51 13.30
CA VAL A 133 2.04 -22.32 12.87
C VAL A 133 2.07 -21.24 11.80
N ASP A 134 2.33 -21.67 10.57
CA ASP A 134 2.17 -20.82 9.39
C ASP A 134 0.71 -20.39 9.33
N SER A 135 0.45 -19.14 9.70
CA SER A 135 -0.85 -18.48 9.42
C SER A 135 -0.99 -18.12 7.93
N TRP A 136 0.04 -18.42 7.13
CA TRP A 136 0.05 -18.27 5.68
C TRP A 136 -0.18 -19.61 4.98
N ASN A 137 -1.35 -20.22 5.20
CA ASN A 137 -1.91 -21.15 4.22
C ASN A 137 -2.46 -20.33 3.05
N VAL A 138 -1.56 -19.73 2.26
CA VAL A 138 -1.90 -19.30 0.91
C VAL A 138 -1.62 -20.51 0.04
N GLU A 139 -2.63 -21.37 -0.12
CA GLU A 139 -2.63 -22.32 -1.22
C GLU A 139 -2.39 -21.51 -2.49
N ALA A 140 -1.27 -21.77 -3.15
CA ALA A 140 -1.00 -21.26 -4.46
C ALA A 140 -2.18 -21.65 -5.34
N VAL A 141 -3.04 -20.68 -5.66
CA VAL A 141 -4.06 -20.85 -6.69
C VAL A 141 -3.30 -20.92 -8.01
N ASP A 142 -2.91 -22.14 -8.37
CA ASP A 142 -2.52 -22.53 -9.70
C ASP A 142 -3.66 -22.17 -10.66
N LYS A 143 -3.48 -21.08 -11.40
CA LYS A 143 -4.30 -20.75 -12.56
C LYS A 143 -3.49 -21.08 -13.80
N ARG A 144 -3.88 -22.22 -14.38
CA ARG A 144 -3.67 -22.66 -15.77
C ARG A 144 -3.46 -21.53 -16.77
#